data_AF-A0A1E7HZQ8-F1
#
_entry.id   AF-A0A1E7HZQ8-F1
#
_cell.length_a   1.000
_cell.length_b   1.000
_cell.length_c   1.000
_cell.angle_alpha   90.00
_cell.angle_beta   90.00
_cell.angle_gamma   90.00
#
_symmetry.space_group_name_H-M   'P 1'
#
loop_
_entity.id
_entity.type
_entity.pdbx_description
1 polymer ?
#
loop_
_entity_poly.entity_id
_entity_poly.type
_entity_poly.pdbx_seq_one_letter_code
_entity_poly.pdbx_strand_id
1 'polypeptide(L)'
;MNIEITSFTPYQKNTTLQGFLAVRLTEPGLEIRDIALHQKDGNRWLQLPAKPYKKASGGKGWSYILNFYEKERFQQFQSVTLEALDAFQRKDKGNKNDTKVQPNLF
;
A
#
# COMPACT_ATOMS: atom_id res chain seq x y z
N MET A 1 9.45 14.09 0.14
CA MET A 1 8.28 13.57 0.87
C MET A 1 8.77 12.37 1.66
N ASN A 2 8.69 12.40 2.99
CA ASN A 2 9.17 11.30 3.83
C ASN A 2 8.00 10.37 4.16
N ILE A 3 8.16 9.10 3.80
CA ILE A 3 7.12 8.07 3.93
C ILE A 3 7.72 6.87 4.66
N GLU A 4 7.00 6.40 5.67
CA GLU A 4 7.27 5.16 6.35
C GLU A 4 6.13 4.17 6.07
N ILE A 5 6.47 2.93 5.71
CA ILE A 5 5.49 1.85 5.60
C ILE A 5 5.23 1.30 7.00
N THR A 6 4.02 1.48 7.51
CA THR A 6 3.66 1.02 8.86
C THR A 6 3.09 -0.39 8.85
N SER A 7 2.46 -0.81 7.76
CA SER A 7 2.05 -2.21 7.56
C SER A 7 1.85 -2.55 6.09
N PHE A 8 1.99 -3.84 5.77
CA PHE A 8 1.57 -4.42 4.49
C PHE A 8 0.87 -5.75 4.74
N THR A 9 -0.35 -5.88 4.22
CA THR A 9 -1.17 -7.10 4.27
C THR A 9 -1.34 -7.64 2.85
N PRO A 10 -0.68 -8.75 2.48
CA PRO A 10 -0.86 -9.38 1.18
C PRO A 10 -2.32 -9.81 0.99
N TYR A 11 -2.88 -9.54 -0.19
CA TYR A 11 -4.24 -9.94 -0.53
C TYR A 11 -4.41 -10.02 -2.04
N GLN A 12 -4.70 -11.22 -2.53
CA GLN A 12 -4.95 -11.48 -3.94
C GLN A 12 -6.38 -12.02 -4.10
N LYS A 13 -7.26 -11.20 -4.69
CA LYS A 13 -8.65 -11.59 -5.00
C LYS A 13 -9.01 -11.38 -6.47
N ASN A 14 -8.41 -10.36 -7.10
CA ASN A 14 -8.61 -10.03 -8.51
C ASN A 14 -7.26 -10.11 -9.23
N THR A 15 -7.25 -10.01 -10.57
CA THR A 15 -6.01 -10.11 -11.37
C THR A 15 -4.96 -9.06 -11.04
N THR A 16 -5.34 -7.90 -10.49
CA THR A 16 -4.40 -6.81 -10.25
C THR A 16 -4.10 -6.52 -8.78
N LEU A 17 -5.05 -6.72 -7.85
CA LEU A 17 -4.87 -6.38 -6.44
C LEU A 17 -3.87 -7.34 -5.77
N GLN A 18 -2.83 -6.79 -5.15
CA GLN A 18 -1.74 -7.55 -4.50
C GLN A 18 -1.78 -7.45 -2.98
N GLY A 19 -2.43 -6.44 -2.43
CA GLY A 19 -2.50 -6.24 -0.99
C GLY A 19 -2.91 -4.84 -0.62
N PHE A 20 -2.90 -4.60 0.69
CA PHE A 20 -3.17 -3.31 1.28
C PHE A 20 -1.98 -2.88 2.13
N LEU A 21 -1.69 -1.59 2.13
CA LEU A 21 -0.65 -0.99 2.97
C LEU A 21 -1.19 0.18 3.77
N ALA A 22 -0.57 0.40 4.91
CA ALA A 22 -0.66 1.65 5.65
C ALA A 22 0.69 2.37 5.57
N VAL A 23 0.63 3.69 5.41
CA VAL A 23 1.80 4.54 5.30
C VAL A 23 1.66 5.74 6.21
N ARG A 24 2.78 6.17 6.79
CA ARG A 24 2.88 7.40 7.56
C ARG A 24 3.67 8.43 6.78
N LEU A 25 3.05 9.57 6.52
CA LEU A 25 3.74 10.80 6.13
C LEU A 25 4.33 11.40 7.40
N THR A 26 5.64 11.26 7.62
CA THR A 26 6.28 11.61 8.91
C THR A 26 6.12 13.08 9.25
N GLU A 27 6.09 13.93 8.22
CA GLU A 27 5.72 15.34 8.29
C GLU A 27 4.61 15.52 7.24
N PRO A 28 3.33 15.66 7.63
CA PRO A 28 2.82 16.27 8.86
C PRO A 28 2.41 15.32 10.02
N GLY A 29 2.83 14.05 10.03
CA GLY A 29 2.39 13.08 11.03
C GLY A 29 1.04 12.43 10.69
N LEU A 30 0.73 12.30 9.40
CA LEU A 30 -0.52 11.70 8.90
C LEU A 30 -0.32 10.22 8.55
N GLU A 31 -1.16 9.35 9.10
CA GLU A 31 -1.24 7.96 8.66
C GLU A 31 -2.39 7.76 7.67
N ILE A 32 -2.09 7.13 6.54
CA ILE A 32 -3.05 6.75 5.51
C ILE A 32 -3.12 5.22 5.48
N ARG A 33 -4.30 4.68 5.80
CA ARG A 33 -4.55 3.24 5.89
C ARG A 33 -5.37 2.77 4.70
N ASP A 34 -5.37 1.46 4.44
CA ASP A 34 -6.16 0.82 3.37
C ASP A 34 -5.83 1.30 1.95
N ILE A 35 -4.57 1.69 1.71
CA ILE A 35 -4.09 1.96 0.36
C ILE A 35 -3.99 0.61 -0.36
N ALA A 36 -4.58 0.49 -1.54
CA ALA A 36 -4.52 -0.73 -2.31
C ALA A 36 -3.29 -0.72 -3.24
N LEU A 37 -2.47 -1.78 -3.18
CA LEU A 37 -1.42 -2.03 -4.15
C LEU A 37 -1.99 -2.86 -5.30
N HIS A 38 -1.84 -2.36 -6.51
CA HIS A 38 -2.16 -3.10 -7.72
C HIS A 38 -0.91 -3.35 -8.56
N GLN A 39 -0.91 -4.47 -9.27
CA GLN A 39 0.11 -4.84 -10.24
C GLN A 39 -0.51 -5.53 -11.44
N LYS A 40 -0.10 -5.14 -12.65
CA LYS A 40 -0.48 -5.80 -13.89
C LYS A 40 0.59 -5.57 -14.95
N ASP A 41 0.97 -6.61 -15.68
CA ASP A 41 1.92 -6.52 -16.80
C ASP A 41 3.23 -5.80 -16.42
N GLY A 42 3.75 -6.10 -15.22
CA GLY A 42 4.95 -5.46 -14.66
C GLY A 42 4.75 -4.06 -14.07
N ASN A 43 3.63 -3.40 -14.35
CA ASN A 43 3.32 -2.07 -13.82
C ASN A 43 2.69 -2.18 -12.44
N ARG A 44 3.11 -1.31 -11.51
CA ARG A 44 2.55 -1.20 -10.16
C ARG A 44 1.96 0.18 -9.93
N TRP A 45 0.82 0.24 -9.27
CA TRP A 45 0.21 1.51 -8.86
C TRP A 45 -0.48 1.39 -7.51
N LEU A 46 -0.63 2.54 -6.85
CA LEU A 46 -1.35 2.65 -5.60
C LEU A 46 -2.69 3.29 -5.86
N GLN A 47 -3.73 2.75 -5.25
CA GLN A 47 -5.04 3.37 -5.24
C GLN A 47 -5.33 3.85 -3.82
N LEU A 48 -5.64 5.14 -3.69
CA LEU A 48 -6.01 5.73 -2.41
C LEU A 48 -7.31 5.13 -1.86
N PRO A 49 -7.49 5.18 -0.52
CA PRO A 49 -8.67 4.68 0.14
C PRO A 49 -9.93 5.30 -0.44
N ALA A 50 -10.90 4.46 -0.78
CA ALA A 50 -12.16 4.88 -1.36
C ALA A 50 -13.33 4.21 -0.65
N LYS A 51 -14.40 4.98 -0.44
CA LYS A 51 -15.67 4.46 0.07
C LYS A 51 -16.63 4.18 -1.08
N PRO A 52 -17.37 3.07 -1.03
CA PRO A 52 -18.44 2.84 -1.98
C PRO A 52 -19.64 3.73 -1.67
N TYR A 53 -20.37 4.14 -2.69
CA TYR A 53 -21.65 4.84 -2.54
C TYR A 53 -22.67 4.34 -3.58
N LYS A 54 -23.96 4.57 -3.31
CA LYS A 54 -25.02 4.30 -4.29
C LYS A 54 -25.21 5.52 -5.18
N LYS A 55 -25.07 5.35 -6.49
CA LYS A 55 -25.39 6.39 -7.48
C LYS A 55 -26.91 6.57 -7.55
N ALA A 56 -27.36 7.75 -7.95
CA ALA A 56 -28.78 8.02 -8.21
C ALA A 56 -29.38 7.07 -9.25
N SER A 57 -28.57 6.58 -10.21
CA SER A 57 -28.94 5.59 -11.21
C SER A 57 -29.03 4.14 -10.68
N GLY A 58 -28.87 3.91 -9.37
CA GLY A 58 -28.95 2.58 -8.74
C GLY A 58 -27.64 1.77 -8.75
N GLY A 59 -26.62 2.20 -9.49
CA GLY A 59 -25.30 1.53 -9.54
C GLY A 59 -24.39 1.83 -8.35
N LYS A 60 -23.33 1.02 -8.16
CA LYS A 60 -22.27 1.28 -7.18
C LYS A 60 -21.24 2.27 -7.74
N GLY A 61 -20.96 3.34 -7.01
CA GLY A 61 -19.85 4.26 -7.25
C GLY A 61 -18.77 4.13 -6.18
N TRP A 62 -17.61 4.73 -6.46
CA TRP A 62 -16.50 4.82 -5.52
C TRP A 62 -16.07 6.28 -5.41
N SER A 63 -15.88 6.75 -4.19
CA SER A 63 -15.37 8.09 -3.91
C SER A 63 -14.13 7.96 -3.06
N TYR A 64 -13.05 8.63 -3.46
CA TYR A 64 -11.85 8.70 -2.63
C TYR A 64 -12.20 9.40 -1.30
N ILE A 65 -11.62 8.90 -0.22
CA ILE A 65 -11.76 9.46 1.14
C ILE A 65 -10.77 10.61 1.32
N LEU A 66 -9.60 10.50 0.70
CA LEU A 66 -8.57 11.53 0.64
C LEU A 66 -8.04 11.66 -0.79
N ASN A 67 -7.55 12.85 -1.11
CA ASN A 67 -6.95 13.11 -2.41
C ASN A 67 -5.78 14.07 -2.24
N PHE A 68 -4.76 13.94 -3.08
CA PHE A 68 -3.76 14.98 -3.23
C PHE A 68 -4.34 16.06 -4.12
N TYR A 69 -4.20 17.33 -3.71
CA TYR A 69 -4.69 18.46 -4.50
C TYR A 69 -3.99 18.55 -5.87
N GLU A 70 -2.68 18.32 -5.88
CA GLU A 70 -1.85 18.32 -7.08
C GLU A 70 -1.55 16.90 -7.56
N LYS A 71 -1.65 16.68 -8.87
CA LYS A 71 -1.38 15.38 -9.49
C LYS A 71 0.10 14.98 -9.32
N GLU A 72 0.99 15.95 -9.40
CA GLU A 72 2.43 15.79 -9.25
C GLU A 72 2.77 15.28 -7.85
N ARG A 73 2.08 15.77 -6.82
CA ARG A 73 2.23 15.27 -5.45
C ARG A 73 1.76 13.83 -5.30
N PHE A 74 0.68 13.45 -5.99
CA PHE A 74 0.24 12.06 -6.00
C PHE A 74 1.25 11.14 -6.70
N GLN A 75 1.80 11.57 -7.83
CA GLN A 75 2.84 10.81 -8.54
C GLN A 75 4.10 10.65 -7.69
N GLN A 76 4.55 11.72 -7.02
CA GLN A 76 5.67 11.68 -6.09
C GLN A 76 5.37 10.72 -4.93
N PHE A 77 4.18 10.80 -4.34
CA PHE A 77 3.72 9.88 -3.29
C PHE A 77 3.78 8.42 -3.78
N GLN A 78 3.26 8.13 -4.98
CA GLN A 78 3.28 6.78 -5.54
C GLN A 78 4.70 6.25 -5.68
N SER A 79 5.59 7.04 -6.28
CA SER A 79 6.99 6.64 -6.50
C SER A 79 7.71 6.32 -5.20
N VAL A 80 7.69 7.27 -4.25
CA VAL A 80 8.37 7.13 -2.95
C VAL A 80 7.77 6.00 -2.12
N THR A 81 6.45 5.83 -2.14
CA THR A 81 5.80 4.75 -1.39
C THR A 81 6.15 3.37 -1.96
N LEU A 82 6.22 3.21 -3.29
CA LEU A 82 6.60 1.93 -3.90
C LEU A 82 8.04 1.56 -3.55
N GLU A 83 8.96 2.53 -3.58
CA GLU A 83 10.35 2.33 -3.17
C GLU A 83 10.46 1.94 -1.68
N ALA A 84 9.75 2.66 -0.81
CA ALA A 84 9.69 2.36 0.63
C ALA A 84 9.09 0.97 0.89
N LEU A 85 8.08 0.57 0.11
CA LEU A 85 7.48 -0.77 0.20
C LEU A 85 8.45 -1.87 -0.22
N ASP A 86 9.23 -1.67 -1.29
CA ASP A 86 10.25 -2.62 -1.71
C ASP A 86 11.34 -2.79 -0.63
N ALA A 87 11.74 -1.71 0.03
CA ALA A 87 12.64 -1.77 1.17
C ALA A 87 12.02 -2.50 2.38
N PHE A 88 10.76 -2.21 2.71
CA PHE A 88 10.01 -2.85 3.79
C PHE A 88 9.90 -4.37 3.58
N GLN A 89 9.51 -4.80 2.39
CA GLN A 89 9.33 -6.21 2.06
C GLN A 89 10.65 -6.99 2.03
N ARG A 90 11.76 -6.35 1.64
CA ARG A 90 13.10 -6.98 1.73
C ARG A 90 13.50 -7.23 3.19
N LYS A 91 13.27 -6.26 4.07
CA LYS A 91 13.54 -6.41 5.51
C LYS A 91 12.69 -7.52 6.15
N ASP A 92 11.40 -7.57 5.82
CA ASP A 92 10.49 -8.61 6.33
C ASP A 92 10.91 -10.02 5.89
N LYS A 93 11.38 -10.19 4.64
CA LYS A 93 11.92 -11.46 4.16
C LYS A 93 13.22 -11.87 4.86
N GLY A 94 14.12 -10.92 5.12
CA GLY A 94 15.35 -11.17 5.88
C GLY A 94 15.06 -11.67 7.30
N ASN A 95 14.16 -10.98 8.01
CA ASN A 95 13.77 -11.34 9.37
C ASN A 95 13.10 -12.74 9.46
N LYS A 96 12.33 -13.11 8.43
CA LYS A 96 11.71 -14.45 8.34
C LYS A 96 12.72 -15.57 8.08
N ASN A 97 13.84 -15.29 7.42
CA ASN A 97 14.88 -16.28 7.17
C ASN A 97 15.76 -16.52 8.41
N ASP A 98 16.03 -15.47 9.20
CA ASP A 98 16.81 -15.57 10.44
C ASP A 98 16.08 -16.37 11.53
N THR A 99 14.74 -16.36 11.51
CA THR A 99 13.92 -17.13 12.47
C THR A 99 13.88 -18.64 12.15
N LYS A 100 14.24 -19.06 10.94
CA LYS A 100 14.20 -20.49 10.53
C LYS A 100 15.48 -21.27 10.87
N VAL A 101 16.50 -20.62 11.42
CA VAL A 101 17.77 -21.27 11.81
C VAL A 101 17.84 -21.40 13.33
N GLN A 102 16.95 -22.20 13.91
CA GLN A 102 17.23 -22.85 15.19
C GLN A 102 16.98 -24.34 15.01
N PRO A 103 18.02 -25.17 14.79
CA PRO A 103 17.86 -26.60 14.89
C PRO A 103 17.56 -26.93 16.36
N ASN A 104 16.45 -27.64 16.60
CA ASN A 104 16.18 -28.27 17.88
C ASN A 104 17.38 -29.15 18.23
N LEU A 105 18.17 -28.70 19.20
CA LEU A 105 19.23 -29.45 19.86
C LEU A 105 18.75 -29.68 21.29
N PHE A 106 17.84 -30.63 21.47
CA PHE A 106 17.62 -31.40 22.71
C PHE A 106 16.94 -32.72 22.35
#